data_AF-Q7MVC7-F1
#
_entry.id   AF-Q7MVC7-F1
#
_cell.length_a   1.000
_cell.length_b   1.000
_cell.length_c   1.000
_cell.angle_alpha   90.00
_cell.angle_beta   90.00
_cell.angle_gamma   90.00
#
_symmetry.space_group_name_H-M   'P 1'
#
loop_
_entity.id
_entity.type
_entity.pdbx_description
1 polymer ?
#
loop_
_entity_poly.entity_id
_entity_poly.type
_entity_poly.pdbx_seq_one_letter_code
_entity_poly.pdbx_strand_id
1 'polypeptide(L)'
;MGQACIGSRPISFLWEVRKCRRFIGSYTIIRRVIVSHVLSGSRHYIPATGRGNSRLSLDKASPFYLTFVPKNSISYYNMDIAVVGIGYVGLVSATCFAELGANVRCIDTDRNKIEQLNSGTIPIYEPGLEKMIARNVKAGRLRFGTEIEQAVPEADIVFIAVGTPAGEDGSADMGYVLDAARSIGRAMSRYILIVTKSTVPVGSYRLIRKVIQEELDKREVLIDFDIASNPEFLKEGNAIDDFMKPDRVVVGVDSDRARELITSLYKPMLLNNFRVLFMDIASAEMTKYAANAMLATRISFMNDVANLCERVGADVSMVRLGIGSDSRIGSKFLYPGCGYGGSCFPKDVKALIRTAEDNGYRMEVLEAVERVNEKQKSILFDKFSTYYKGNVQGRCVAIWGLSFKPGTDDMREAPSLVLIEKLLEVGCRVRVYDPVAMKEAQKRLGDKVEYTTDMYDAVRGAEALFHVTEWKEFRMPDWSALSQTMAASLVIDGRNVYELPADSDFTLLNIGNSAIESASSK
;
A
#
# COMPACT_ATOMS: atom_id res chain seq x y z
N MET A 1 -4.23 -33.96 53.26
CA MET A 1 -3.54 -34.54 52.09
C MET A 1 -3.89 -33.67 50.90
N GLY A 2 -2.91 -32.99 50.31
CA GLY A 2 -3.12 -32.03 49.23
C GLY A 2 -2.38 -32.41 47.96
N GLN A 3 -2.26 -31.45 47.05
CA GLN A 3 -1.07 -31.29 46.22
C GLN A 3 -1.03 -29.88 45.64
N ALA A 4 0.19 -29.34 45.63
CA ALA A 4 0.54 -27.96 45.39
C ALA A 4 0.54 -27.60 43.89
N CYS A 5 0.20 -26.34 43.58
CA CYS A 5 0.60 -25.66 42.34
C CYS A 5 1.40 -24.40 42.70
N ILE A 6 2.64 -24.38 42.22
CA ILE A 6 3.57 -23.25 42.11
C ILE A 6 3.07 -22.41 40.92
N GLY A 7 3.05 -21.08 40.86
CA GLY A 7 3.53 -20.00 41.71
C GLY A 7 3.67 -18.76 40.80
N SER A 8 3.06 -17.63 41.16
CA SER A 8 3.45 -16.32 40.63
C SER A 8 3.46 -15.32 41.79
N ARG A 9 4.67 -14.85 42.11
CA ARG A 9 4.97 -14.00 43.26
C ARG A 9 4.56 -12.55 42.98
N PRO A 10 3.85 -11.93 43.92
CA PRO A 10 4.23 -10.62 44.43
C PRO A 10 4.62 -10.75 45.90
N ILE A 11 5.81 -10.26 46.25
CA ILE A 11 6.27 -10.21 47.64
C ILE A 11 5.48 -9.12 48.36
N SER A 12 4.78 -9.52 49.41
CA SER A 12 4.15 -8.63 50.39
C SER A 12 4.85 -8.78 51.73
N PHE A 13 4.87 -7.72 52.54
CA PHE A 13 5.02 -7.84 53.98
C PHE A 13 3.95 -6.97 54.68
N LEU A 14 3.20 -7.64 55.56
CA LEU A 14 2.10 -7.17 56.40
C LEU A 14 2.57 -6.28 57.57
N TRP A 15 1.71 -5.39 58.10
CA TRP A 15 0.96 -5.64 59.36
C TRP A 15 -0.04 -4.53 59.75
N GLU A 16 -1.19 -5.00 60.26
CA GLU A 16 -2.33 -4.43 61.01
C GLU A 16 -2.22 -3.05 61.72
N VAL A 17 -3.36 -2.32 61.81
CA VAL A 17 -4.19 -2.16 63.04
C VAL A 17 -5.62 -1.66 62.70
N ARG A 18 -6.61 -2.33 63.30
CA ARG A 18 -8.08 -2.11 63.30
C ARG A 18 -8.54 -0.77 63.91
N LYS A 19 -9.61 -0.16 63.37
CA LYS A 19 -10.96 -0.01 63.99
C LYS A 19 -11.83 1.03 63.26
N CYS A 20 -13.06 0.63 62.97
CA CYS A 20 -14.18 1.43 62.49
C CYS A 20 -14.49 2.66 63.36
N ARG A 21 -14.90 3.78 62.73
CA ARG A 21 -15.95 4.69 63.24
C ARG A 21 -16.50 5.65 62.15
N ARG A 22 -17.79 5.45 61.86
CA ARG A 22 -18.88 6.43 61.57
C ARG A 22 -18.65 7.64 60.63
N PHE A 23 -19.41 7.62 59.53
CA PHE A 23 -20.36 8.62 59.02
C PHE A 23 -20.31 10.09 59.51
N ILE A 24 -20.45 10.99 58.52
CA ILE A 24 -20.85 12.42 58.51
C ILE A 24 -19.70 13.44 58.43
N GLY A 25 -19.76 14.31 57.39
CA GLY A 25 -19.35 15.71 57.53
C GLY A 25 -18.58 16.36 56.37
N SER A 26 -19.34 17.03 55.49
CA SER A 26 -19.08 18.39 54.95
C SER A 26 -17.92 18.68 53.98
N TYR A 27 -18.28 19.32 52.86
CA TYR A 27 -17.44 19.97 51.86
C TYR A 27 -16.45 21.01 52.43
N THR A 28 -15.35 21.27 51.72
CA THR A 28 -14.77 22.63 51.60
C THR A 28 -14.19 22.87 50.22
N ILE A 29 -14.61 24.00 49.65
CA ILE A 29 -14.32 24.52 48.32
C ILE A 29 -12.88 25.09 48.23
N ILE A 30 -12.33 24.90 47.03
CA ILE A 30 -11.14 25.52 46.40
C ILE A 30 -10.89 26.98 46.82
N ARG A 31 -9.62 27.32 47.09
CA ARG A 31 -8.90 28.50 46.51
C ARG A 31 -7.50 28.65 47.13
N ARG A 32 -6.45 28.48 46.33
CA ARG A 32 -5.20 29.29 46.37
C ARG A 32 -4.33 28.91 45.16
N VAL A 33 -4.36 29.74 44.12
CA VAL A 33 -3.39 30.79 43.83
C VAL A 33 -2.07 30.20 43.35
N ILE A 34 -1.90 30.25 42.02
CA ILE A 34 -0.65 30.06 41.32
C ILE A 34 0.23 31.26 41.63
N VAL A 35 1.42 31.02 42.20
CA VAL A 35 2.54 31.97 42.09
C VAL A 35 3.70 31.21 41.48
N SER A 36 3.97 31.58 40.22
CA SER A 36 5.21 31.28 39.51
C SER A 36 6.37 31.97 40.21
N HIS A 37 7.47 31.27 40.47
CA HIS A 37 8.80 31.88 40.61
C HIS A 37 9.83 31.03 39.87
N VAL A 38 10.27 31.57 38.75
CA VAL A 38 11.51 31.27 38.04
C VAL A 38 12.65 31.87 38.85
N LEU A 39 13.69 31.10 39.20
CA LEU A 39 14.97 31.66 39.63
C LEU A 39 16.15 30.90 39.03
N SER A 40 16.83 31.58 38.12
CA SER A 40 18.19 31.34 37.65
C SER A 40 19.17 32.27 38.37
N GLY A 41 20.34 31.76 38.79
CA GLY A 41 21.60 32.52 38.78
C GLY A 41 22.08 33.23 40.08
N SER A 42 23.15 32.67 40.67
CA SER A 42 24.41 33.33 41.11
C SER A 42 24.47 34.34 42.29
N ARG A 43 25.02 33.82 43.43
CA ARG A 43 26.00 34.34 44.44
C ARG A 43 25.94 35.79 44.99
N HIS A 44 25.91 35.95 46.33
CA HIS A 44 27.02 36.38 47.25
C HIS A 44 26.57 36.57 48.74
N TYR A 45 27.20 35.83 49.70
CA TYR A 45 27.81 36.16 51.04
C TYR A 45 27.15 37.19 52.02
N ILE A 46 27.06 37.11 53.39
CA ILE A 46 27.80 36.53 54.58
C ILE A 46 26.82 36.57 55.84
N PRO A 47 27.18 36.26 57.12
CA PRO A 47 27.81 35.12 57.81
C PRO A 47 26.90 34.40 58.86
N ALA A 48 27.36 33.24 59.33
CA ALA A 48 26.83 32.51 60.49
C ALA A 48 27.38 33.05 61.84
N THR A 49 26.52 33.17 62.85
CA THR A 49 26.91 33.09 64.28
C THR A 49 25.81 32.41 65.09
N GLY A 50 26.19 31.59 66.07
CA GLY A 50 25.33 31.24 67.20
C GLY A 50 24.85 29.79 67.30
N ARG A 51 25.59 28.98 68.08
CA ARG A 51 25.20 27.67 68.60
C ARG A 51 24.06 27.80 69.63
N GLY A 52 23.15 26.82 69.68
CA GLY A 52 22.48 26.45 70.95
C GLY A 52 21.04 25.94 70.85
N ASN A 53 20.85 24.69 71.32
CA ASN A 53 19.64 24.08 71.92
C ASN A 53 18.38 23.91 71.02
N SER A 54 17.64 22.81 71.01
CA SER A 54 17.42 21.76 72.00
C SER A 54 16.62 20.62 71.36
N ARG A 55 16.68 19.44 71.98
CA ARG A 55 16.04 18.17 71.59
C ARG A 55 14.51 18.27 71.52
N LEU A 56 13.91 17.54 70.58
CA LEU A 56 12.68 16.78 70.84
C LEU A 56 12.67 15.50 70.00
N SER A 57 12.36 14.41 70.69
CA SER A 57 12.49 13.02 70.30
C SER A 57 11.47 12.60 69.24
N LEU A 58 11.94 11.69 68.38
CA LEU A 58 11.16 10.95 67.38
C LEU A 58 10.05 10.12 68.04
N ASP A 59 8.85 10.22 67.50
CA ASP A 59 7.97 9.06 67.36
C ASP A 59 7.35 9.01 65.96
N LYS A 60 7.23 7.77 65.48
CA LYS A 60 7.18 7.28 64.10
C LYS A 60 5.97 7.74 63.24
N ALA A 61 6.22 8.08 61.97
CA ALA A 61 5.40 7.69 60.83
C ALA A 61 6.18 7.85 59.49
N SER A 62 6.24 6.76 58.72
CA SER A 62 6.91 6.67 57.39
C SER A 62 5.98 7.11 56.24
N PRO A 63 6.43 7.02 54.98
CA PRO A 63 6.61 8.12 54.04
C PRO A 63 5.35 8.59 53.29
N PHE A 64 5.34 9.87 52.95
CA PHE A 64 4.46 10.44 51.92
C PHE A 64 4.73 9.78 50.56
N TYR A 65 3.72 9.12 49.99
CA TYR A 65 3.69 8.85 48.55
C TYR A 65 2.86 9.95 47.88
N LEU A 66 3.55 10.92 47.28
CA LEU A 66 2.94 11.79 46.28
C LEU A 66 2.59 10.93 45.07
N THR A 67 1.32 10.61 44.90
CA THR A 67 0.82 10.08 43.62
C THR A 67 0.64 11.27 42.68
N PHE A 68 1.58 11.46 41.76
CA PHE A 68 1.36 12.30 40.59
C PHE A 68 0.34 11.62 39.69
N VAL A 69 -0.85 12.22 39.55
CA VAL A 69 -1.76 11.88 38.46
C VAL A 69 -1.30 12.68 37.24
N PRO A 70 -0.83 12.04 36.15
CA PRO A 70 -0.36 12.78 34.99
C PRO A 70 -1.52 13.52 34.31
N LYS A 71 -1.29 14.79 33.92
CA LYS A 71 -2.01 15.43 32.80
C LYS A 71 -1.66 14.66 31.53
N ASN A 72 -2.36 13.55 31.29
CA ASN A 72 -2.39 12.85 30.01
C ASN A 72 -3.74 12.15 29.90
N SER A 73 -4.82 12.94 29.89
CA SER A 73 -6.05 12.50 29.25
C SER A 73 -5.86 12.70 27.75
N ILE A 74 -5.21 11.74 27.07
CA ILE A 74 -5.45 11.56 25.64
C ILE A 74 -6.91 11.10 25.56
N SER A 75 -7.82 12.05 25.41
CA SER A 75 -9.18 11.74 24.97
C SER A 75 -9.02 11.02 23.64
N TYR A 76 -9.44 9.76 23.58
CA TYR A 76 -9.55 9.03 22.31
C TYR A 76 -10.70 9.68 21.54
N TYR A 77 -10.39 10.77 20.85
CA TYR A 77 -11.35 11.52 20.06
C TYR A 77 -11.84 10.63 18.92
N ASN A 78 -13.16 10.56 18.76
CA ASN A 78 -13.74 10.23 17.48
C ASN A 78 -13.26 11.31 16.49
N MET A 79 -12.52 10.92 15.45
CA MET A 79 -11.98 11.86 14.46
C MET A 79 -12.87 11.92 13.23
N ASP A 80 -13.05 13.13 12.71
CA ASP A 80 -13.69 13.35 11.40
C ASP A 80 -12.61 13.42 10.32
N ILE A 81 -12.65 12.51 9.35
CA ILE A 81 -11.66 12.35 8.29
C ILE A 81 -12.33 12.54 6.93
N ALA A 82 -11.76 13.40 6.08
CA ALA A 82 -12.10 13.42 4.66
C ALA A 82 -11.01 12.70 3.85
N VAL A 83 -11.40 11.96 2.82
CA VAL A 83 -10.48 11.30 1.88
C VAL A 83 -10.91 11.66 0.47
N VAL A 84 -10.04 12.32 -0.29
CA VAL A 84 -10.29 12.75 -1.67
C VAL A 84 -9.67 11.74 -2.63
N GLY A 85 -10.50 11.10 -3.46
CA GLY A 85 -10.17 10.05 -4.41
C GLY A 85 -10.79 8.70 -4.04
N ILE A 86 -11.45 8.04 -4.99
CA ILE A 86 -12.04 6.69 -4.83
C ILE A 86 -11.31 5.59 -5.62
N GLY A 87 -10.06 5.85 -6.03
CA GLY A 87 -9.15 4.78 -6.45
C GLY A 87 -8.85 3.82 -5.28
N TYR A 88 -8.12 2.73 -5.53
CA TYR A 88 -7.83 1.72 -4.51
C TYR A 88 -7.25 2.34 -3.22
N VAL A 89 -6.32 3.29 -3.36
CA VAL A 89 -5.67 3.98 -2.22
C VAL A 89 -6.70 4.69 -1.35
N GLY A 90 -7.50 5.58 -1.95
CA GLY A 90 -8.44 6.42 -1.22
C GLY A 90 -9.60 5.60 -0.67
N LEU A 91 -10.20 4.74 -1.49
CA LEU A 91 -11.36 3.95 -1.09
C LEU A 91 -11.04 2.95 0.03
N VAL A 92 -9.90 2.24 -0.06
CA VAL A 92 -9.48 1.31 1.01
C VAL A 92 -9.11 2.07 2.27
N SER A 93 -8.34 3.17 2.17
CA SER A 93 -7.95 3.96 3.34
C SER A 93 -9.17 4.51 4.06
N ALA A 94 -10.10 5.13 3.33
CA ALA A 94 -11.34 5.67 3.89
C ALA A 94 -12.17 4.60 4.60
N THR A 95 -12.33 3.44 3.95
CA THR A 95 -13.11 2.34 4.49
C THR A 95 -12.46 1.74 5.73
N CYS A 96 -11.15 1.55 5.74
CA CYS A 96 -10.42 1.03 6.90
C CYS A 96 -10.38 2.02 8.07
N PHE A 97 -10.27 3.34 7.82
CA PHE A 97 -10.42 4.33 8.89
C PHE A 97 -11.81 4.30 9.52
N ALA A 98 -12.87 4.13 8.71
CA ALA A 98 -14.23 3.97 9.22
C ALA A 98 -14.41 2.67 10.02
N GLU A 99 -13.75 1.58 9.59
CA GLU A 99 -13.72 0.31 10.31
C GLU A 99 -13.05 0.43 11.68
N LEU A 100 -12.03 1.28 11.80
CA LEU A 100 -11.33 1.59 13.05
C LEU A 100 -12.12 2.54 13.96
N GLY A 101 -13.28 3.04 13.51
CA GLY A 101 -14.22 3.81 14.31
C GLY A 101 -14.28 5.30 14.00
N ALA A 102 -13.49 5.81 13.05
CA ALA A 102 -13.56 7.21 12.64
C ALA A 102 -14.85 7.52 11.85
N ASN A 103 -15.27 8.78 11.83
CA ASN A 103 -16.25 9.27 10.88
C ASN A 103 -15.53 9.68 9.61
N VAL A 104 -15.90 9.09 8.47
CA VAL A 104 -15.17 9.26 7.21
C VAL A 104 -16.09 9.73 6.09
N ARG A 105 -15.68 10.79 5.41
CA ARG A 105 -16.24 11.25 4.14
C ARG A 105 -15.27 10.95 3.01
N CYS A 106 -15.66 10.09 2.08
CA CYS A 106 -14.88 9.80 0.88
C CYS A 106 -15.47 10.54 -0.32
N ILE A 107 -14.62 11.25 -1.08
CA ILE A 107 -15.05 12.26 -2.05
C ILE A 107 -14.39 11.99 -3.40
N ASP A 108 -15.14 12.09 -4.48
CA ASP A 108 -14.60 12.05 -5.83
C ASP A 108 -15.44 12.89 -6.80
N THR A 109 -14.84 13.35 -7.89
CA THR A 109 -15.54 14.13 -8.92
C THR A 109 -16.44 13.25 -9.82
N ASP A 110 -16.17 11.94 -9.88
CA ASP A 110 -16.97 10.97 -10.63
C ASP A 110 -18.30 10.68 -9.92
N ARG A 111 -19.33 11.46 -10.27
CA ARG A 111 -20.69 11.33 -9.72
C ARG A 111 -21.27 9.92 -9.90
N ASN A 112 -21.04 9.29 -11.04
CA ASN A 112 -21.57 7.96 -11.34
C ASN A 112 -20.98 6.91 -10.37
N LYS A 113 -19.67 6.96 -10.12
CA LYS A 113 -19.05 6.05 -9.14
C LYS A 113 -19.47 6.33 -7.70
N ILE A 114 -19.66 7.59 -7.33
CA ILE A 114 -20.17 7.95 -6.00
C ILE A 114 -21.61 7.45 -5.80
N GLU A 115 -22.47 7.54 -6.82
CA GLU A 115 -23.82 6.97 -6.78
C GLU A 115 -23.79 5.45 -6.69
N GLN A 116 -22.92 4.78 -7.47
CA GLN A 116 -22.69 3.35 -7.35
C GLN A 116 -22.29 2.95 -5.92
N LEU A 117 -21.31 3.63 -5.32
CA LEU A 117 -20.86 3.37 -3.96
C LEU A 117 -21.97 3.57 -2.92
N ASN A 118 -22.77 4.63 -3.04
CA ASN A 118 -23.92 4.88 -2.18
C ASN A 118 -25.02 3.82 -2.33
N SER A 119 -25.17 3.24 -3.53
CA SER A 119 -26.10 2.13 -3.80
C SER A 119 -25.55 0.75 -3.43
N GLY A 120 -24.30 0.65 -2.95
CA GLY A 120 -23.65 -0.59 -2.56
C GLY A 120 -22.90 -1.32 -3.68
N THR A 121 -22.75 -0.70 -4.86
CA THR A 121 -21.95 -1.23 -5.97
C THR A 121 -20.54 -0.64 -5.94
N ILE A 122 -19.50 -1.47 -5.85
CA ILE A 122 -18.11 -0.98 -5.81
C ILE A 122 -17.52 -0.84 -7.24
N PRO A 123 -16.84 0.27 -7.56
CA PRO A 123 -16.27 0.53 -8.90
C PRO A 123 -14.88 -0.09 -9.14
N ILE A 124 -14.36 -0.89 -8.21
CA ILE A 124 -13.06 -1.58 -8.27
C ILE A 124 -13.20 -3.00 -7.70
N TYR A 125 -12.36 -3.93 -8.14
CA TYR A 125 -12.27 -5.25 -7.53
C TYR A 125 -11.20 -5.29 -6.42
N GLU A 126 -11.63 -5.42 -5.16
CA GLU A 126 -10.73 -5.64 -4.02
C GLU A 126 -11.36 -6.62 -3.02
N PRO A 127 -10.72 -7.78 -2.74
CA PRO A 127 -11.29 -8.82 -1.89
C PRO A 127 -11.72 -8.32 -0.50
N GLY A 128 -13.02 -8.45 -0.20
CA GLY A 128 -13.60 -8.10 1.10
C GLY A 128 -13.99 -6.62 1.27
N LEU A 129 -13.68 -5.75 0.31
CA LEU A 129 -13.96 -4.32 0.40
C LEU A 129 -15.46 -4.03 0.39
N GLU A 130 -16.24 -4.72 -0.45
CA GLU A 130 -17.71 -4.59 -0.57
C GLU A 130 -18.41 -4.75 0.77
N LYS A 131 -18.10 -5.86 1.45
CA LYS A 131 -18.66 -6.15 2.77
C LYS A 131 -18.21 -5.14 3.83
N MET A 132 -17.04 -4.51 3.68
CA MET A 132 -16.51 -3.50 4.61
C MET A 132 -17.13 -2.13 4.39
N ILE A 133 -17.33 -1.72 3.15
CA ILE A 133 -18.07 -0.51 2.81
C ILE A 133 -19.50 -0.63 3.34
N ALA A 134 -20.21 -1.70 2.99
CA ALA A 134 -21.62 -1.87 3.34
C ALA A 134 -21.88 -1.75 4.85
N ARG A 135 -21.04 -2.38 5.70
CA ARG A 135 -21.21 -2.31 7.16
C ARG A 135 -20.88 -0.94 7.75
N ASN A 136 -19.91 -0.20 7.20
CA ASN A 136 -19.53 1.12 7.71
C ASN A 136 -20.49 2.22 7.23
N VAL A 137 -21.04 2.09 6.02
CA VAL A 137 -22.16 2.92 5.54
C VAL A 137 -23.38 2.69 6.42
N LYS A 138 -23.77 1.42 6.65
CA LYS A 138 -24.89 1.07 7.54
C LYS A 138 -24.70 1.59 8.97
N ALA A 139 -23.47 1.60 9.47
CA ALA A 139 -23.13 2.13 10.79
C ALA A 139 -23.05 3.67 10.84
N GLY A 140 -23.22 4.37 9.71
CA GLY A 140 -23.17 5.83 9.62
C GLY A 140 -21.77 6.44 9.71
N ARG A 141 -20.72 5.61 9.74
CA ARG A 141 -19.31 6.01 9.85
C ARG A 141 -18.64 6.28 8.51
N LEU A 142 -19.13 5.72 7.41
CA LEU A 142 -18.61 5.98 6.07
C LEU A 142 -19.69 6.61 5.19
N ARG A 143 -19.37 7.73 4.55
CA ARG A 143 -20.26 8.43 3.62
C ARG A 143 -19.50 8.81 2.36
N PHE A 144 -20.18 8.75 1.23
CA PHE A 144 -19.63 9.21 -0.05
C PHE A 144 -20.23 10.57 -0.44
N GLY A 145 -19.49 11.36 -1.20
CA GLY A 145 -19.94 12.66 -1.71
C GLY A 145 -19.10 13.15 -2.89
N THR A 146 -19.53 14.25 -3.49
CA THR A 146 -18.85 14.82 -4.68
C THR A 146 -18.18 16.16 -4.39
N GLU A 147 -18.54 16.81 -3.29
CA GLU A 147 -18.14 18.18 -2.99
C GLU A 147 -17.09 18.21 -1.87
N ILE A 148 -15.84 18.51 -2.22
CA ILE A 148 -14.75 18.73 -1.25
C ILE A 148 -15.14 19.85 -0.28
N GLU A 149 -15.78 20.90 -0.81
CA GLU A 149 -16.09 22.10 -0.03
C GLU A 149 -17.09 21.85 1.12
N GLN A 150 -17.91 20.81 1.01
CA GLN A 150 -18.83 20.41 2.09
C GLN A 150 -18.15 19.57 3.17
N ALA A 151 -17.09 18.84 2.83
CA ALA A 151 -16.42 17.93 3.76
C ALA A 151 -15.32 18.61 4.58
N VAL A 152 -14.65 19.61 4.01
CA VAL A 152 -13.51 20.30 4.64
C VAL A 152 -13.87 20.95 5.97
N PRO A 153 -15.03 21.65 6.13
CA PRO A 153 -15.40 22.24 7.43
C PRO A 153 -15.63 21.20 8.55
N GLU A 154 -16.07 19.99 8.18
CA GLU A 154 -16.36 18.89 9.11
C GLU A 154 -15.07 18.19 9.56
N ALA A 155 -14.08 18.05 8.68
CA ALA A 155 -12.91 17.20 8.91
C ALA A 155 -11.83 17.83 9.81
N ASP A 156 -11.19 16.98 10.62
CA ASP A 156 -9.95 17.30 11.34
C ASP A 156 -8.71 17.00 10.48
N ILE A 157 -8.81 15.97 9.64
CA ILE A 157 -7.75 15.54 8.71
C ILE A 157 -8.33 15.31 7.33
N VAL A 158 -7.70 15.86 6.28
CA VAL A 158 -8.04 15.61 4.88
C VAL A 158 -6.93 14.86 4.19
N PHE A 159 -7.19 13.65 3.70
CA PHE A 159 -6.26 12.91 2.86
C PHE A 159 -6.48 13.23 1.38
N ILE A 160 -5.41 13.63 0.69
CA ILE A 160 -5.39 13.68 -0.78
C ILE A 160 -4.86 12.33 -1.28
N ALA A 161 -5.74 11.54 -1.90
CA ALA A 161 -5.49 10.19 -2.38
C ALA A 161 -5.95 10.00 -3.84
N VAL A 162 -5.90 11.07 -4.63
CA VAL A 162 -6.18 11.08 -6.07
C VAL A 162 -5.03 10.48 -6.87
N GLY A 163 -5.31 10.05 -8.10
CA GLY A 163 -4.30 9.49 -8.99
C GLY A 163 -3.27 10.53 -9.43
N THR A 164 -2.03 10.08 -9.63
CA THR A 164 -0.93 10.82 -10.26
C THR A 164 -0.45 10.04 -11.48
N PRO A 165 -1.20 10.06 -12.60
CA PRO A 165 -0.82 9.35 -13.81
C PRO A 165 0.48 9.93 -14.40
N ALA A 166 1.09 9.21 -15.34
CA ALA A 166 2.23 9.75 -16.08
C ALA A 166 1.75 10.85 -17.03
N GLY A 167 2.44 11.99 -17.05
CA GLY A 167 2.30 13.02 -18.08
C GLY A 167 2.93 12.60 -19.40
N GLU A 168 2.75 13.41 -20.44
CA GLU A 168 3.25 13.13 -21.80
C GLU A 168 4.78 12.95 -21.84
N ASP A 169 5.51 13.68 -21.00
CA ASP A 169 6.97 13.61 -20.90
C ASP A 169 7.48 12.57 -19.89
N GLY A 170 6.57 11.79 -19.27
CA GLY A 170 6.91 10.79 -18.25
C GLY A 170 7.02 11.33 -16.82
N SER A 171 6.85 12.63 -16.60
CA SER A 171 6.70 13.21 -15.26
C SER A 171 5.41 12.74 -14.59
N ALA A 172 5.26 12.95 -13.29
CA ALA A 172 4.00 12.69 -12.60
C ALA A 172 3.04 13.88 -12.80
N ASP A 173 1.83 13.62 -13.30
CA ASP A 173 0.79 14.63 -13.41
C ASP A 173 0.24 15.00 -12.02
N MET A 174 0.46 16.27 -11.64
CA MET A 174 0.05 16.84 -10.36
C MET A 174 -1.30 17.57 -10.42
N GLY A 175 -1.96 17.64 -11.59
CA GLY A 175 -3.19 18.40 -11.81
C GLY A 175 -4.27 18.07 -10.78
N TYR A 176 -4.64 16.80 -10.64
CA TYR A 176 -5.67 16.35 -9.69
C TYR A 176 -5.32 16.66 -8.23
N VAL A 177 -4.04 16.54 -7.85
CA VAL A 177 -3.56 16.82 -6.48
C VAL A 177 -3.69 18.31 -6.18
N LEU A 178 -3.28 19.16 -7.13
CA LEU A 178 -3.36 20.61 -6.98
C LEU A 178 -4.81 21.10 -7.01
N ASP A 179 -5.68 20.50 -7.81
CA ASP A 179 -7.11 20.81 -7.83
C ASP A 179 -7.81 20.49 -6.50
N ALA A 180 -7.49 19.33 -5.91
CA ALA A 180 -7.94 18.99 -4.56
C ALA A 180 -7.41 20.01 -3.53
N ALA A 181 -6.13 20.37 -3.62
CA ALA A 181 -5.52 21.38 -2.74
C ALA A 181 -6.20 22.75 -2.86
N ARG A 182 -6.54 23.24 -4.08
CA ARG A 182 -7.29 24.49 -4.26
C ARG A 182 -8.65 24.43 -3.58
N SER A 183 -9.37 23.32 -3.81
CA SER A 183 -10.72 23.12 -3.26
C SER A 183 -10.71 23.09 -1.73
N ILE A 184 -9.67 22.50 -1.12
CA ILE A 184 -9.47 22.55 0.33
C ILE A 184 -9.23 23.99 0.80
N GLY A 185 -8.32 24.73 0.14
CA GLY A 185 -8.05 26.14 0.48
C GLY A 185 -9.27 27.04 0.36
N ARG A 186 -10.16 26.80 -0.61
CA ARG A 186 -11.43 27.54 -0.78
C ARG A 186 -12.43 27.32 0.34
N ALA A 187 -12.48 26.10 0.87
CA ALA A 187 -13.50 25.70 1.83
C ALA A 187 -13.04 25.73 3.29
N MET A 188 -11.74 25.87 3.55
CA MET A 188 -11.19 25.83 4.89
C MET A 188 -11.81 26.90 5.79
N SER A 189 -12.32 26.49 6.95
CA SER A 189 -13.00 27.36 7.93
C SER A 189 -12.36 27.35 9.32
N ARG A 190 -11.50 26.36 9.59
CA ARG A 190 -10.77 26.16 10.84
C ARG A 190 -9.45 25.45 10.54
N TYR A 191 -8.59 25.33 11.55
CA TYR A 191 -7.38 24.52 11.42
C TYR A 191 -7.71 23.10 10.96
N ILE A 192 -6.91 22.62 10.02
CA ILE A 192 -7.02 21.28 9.45
C ILE A 192 -5.62 20.75 9.11
N LEU A 193 -5.44 19.44 9.23
CA LEU A 193 -4.23 18.76 8.74
C LEU A 193 -4.51 18.17 7.35
N ILE A 194 -3.73 18.59 6.34
CA ILE A 194 -3.81 18.03 4.99
C ILE A 194 -2.71 16.98 4.81
N VAL A 195 -3.09 15.76 4.47
CA VAL A 195 -2.16 14.64 4.33
C VAL A 195 -2.14 14.16 2.87
N THR A 196 -1.02 14.31 2.20
CA THR A 196 -0.84 13.75 0.86
C THR A 196 -0.48 12.28 0.96
N LYS A 197 -1.41 11.43 0.53
CA LYS A 197 -1.22 9.97 0.43
C LYS A 197 -0.95 9.52 -1.01
N SER A 198 -1.36 10.31 -2.01
CA SER A 198 -0.95 10.15 -3.40
C SER A 198 0.59 10.08 -3.53
N THR A 199 1.08 9.25 -4.46
CA THR A 199 2.51 9.24 -4.83
C THR A 199 2.84 10.51 -5.61
N VAL A 200 3.56 11.44 -4.98
CA VAL A 200 3.90 12.75 -5.56
C VAL A 200 5.42 12.98 -5.54
N PRO A 201 6.02 13.61 -6.57
CA PRO A 201 7.46 13.86 -6.63
C PRO A 201 7.98 14.64 -5.42
N VAL A 202 9.27 14.50 -5.12
CA VAL A 202 9.90 15.17 -3.98
C VAL A 202 9.80 16.69 -4.10
N GLY A 203 9.33 17.34 -3.03
CA GLY A 203 9.10 18.78 -2.98
C GLY A 203 7.66 19.19 -3.30
N SER A 204 6.79 18.25 -3.67
CA SER A 204 5.38 18.52 -4.00
C SER A 204 4.62 19.17 -2.84
N TYR A 205 4.97 18.84 -1.60
CA TYR A 205 4.41 19.49 -0.42
C TYR A 205 4.51 21.03 -0.46
N ARG A 206 5.57 21.59 -1.06
CA ARG A 206 5.73 23.06 -1.20
C ARG A 206 4.71 23.65 -2.15
N LEU A 207 4.44 22.97 -3.26
CA LEU A 207 3.42 23.39 -4.23
C LEU A 207 2.03 23.28 -3.62
N ILE A 208 1.74 22.19 -2.91
CA ILE A 208 0.46 21.97 -2.23
C ILE A 208 0.24 23.06 -1.17
N ARG A 209 1.24 23.34 -0.31
CA ARG A 209 1.18 24.42 0.68
C ARG A 209 0.88 25.77 0.04
N LYS A 210 1.63 26.10 -1.02
CA LYS A 210 1.49 27.37 -1.74
C LYS A 210 0.09 27.53 -2.31
N VAL A 211 -0.42 26.51 -2.99
CA VAL A 211 -1.74 26.54 -3.62
C VAL A 211 -2.88 26.66 -2.62
N ILE A 212 -2.79 25.98 -1.46
CA ILE A 212 -3.76 26.16 -0.38
C ILE A 212 -3.70 27.61 0.14
N GLN A 213 -2.50 28.11 0.43
CA GLN A 213 -2.32 29.47 0.94
C GLN A 213 -2.83 30.54 -0.04
N GLU A 214 -2.58 30.39 -1.34
CA GLU A 214 -3.08 31.29 -2.38
C GLU A 214 -4.62 31.42 -2.36
N GLU A 215 -5.36 30.34 -2.06
CA GLU A 215 -6.82 30.40 -1.95
C GLU A 215 -7.28 31.01 -0.61
N LEU A 216 -6.51 30.85 0.48
CA LEU A 216 -6.77 31.56 1.75
C LEU A 216 -6.53 33.07 1.60
N ASP A 217 -5.45 33.45 0.92
CA ASP A 217 -5.09 34.84 0.65
C ASP A 217 -6.16 35.51 -0.22
N LYS A 218 -6.65 34.83 -1.28
CA LYS A 218 -7.77 35.32 -2.12
C LYS A 218 -9.06 35.55 -1.33
N ARG A 219 -9.27 34.78 -0.26
CA ARG A 219 -10.43 34.90 0.63
C ARG A 219 -10.21 35.90 1.76
N GLU A 220 -9.01 36.46 1.88
CA GLU A 220 -8.60 37.38 2.94
C GLU A 220 -8.82 36.81 4.35
N VAL A 221 -8.59 35.50 4.52
CA VAL A 221 -8.72 34.81 5.81
C VAL A 221 -7.37 34.38 6.37
N LEU A 222 -7.23 34.46 7.70
CA LEU A 222 -6.05 34.01 8.43
C LEU A 222 -6.39 32.70 9.16
N ILE A 223 -6.12 31.57 8.51
CA ILE A 223 -6.39 30.24 9.04
C ILE A 223 -5.11 29.41 8.97
N ASP A 224 -4.65 28.93 10.13
CA ASP A 224 -3.49 28.04 10.21
C ASP A 224 -3.83 26.65 9.65
N PHE A 225 -2.87 26.01 8.99
CA PHE A 225 -2.96 24.60 8.59
C PHE A 225 -1.58 23.96 8.54
N ASP A 226 -1.57 22.63 8.70
CA ASP A 226 -0.37 21.82 8.51
C ASP A 226 -0.52 20.92 7.29
N ILE A 227 0.62 20.53 6.71
CA ILE A 227 0.67 19.51 5.66
C ILE A 227 1.58 18.36 6.10
N ALA A 228 1.25 17.16 5.66
CA ALA A 228 2.05 15.98 5.90
C ALA A 228 2.10 15.10 4.65
N SER A 229 3.15 14.30 4.53
CA SER A 229 3.24 13.21 3.56
C SER A 229 2.99 11.89 4.28
N ASN A 230 2.06 11.08 3.80
CA ASN A 230 1.82 9.74 4.33
C ASN A 230 1.60 8.77 3.16
N PRO A 231 2.68 8.40 2.45
CA PRO A 231 2.59 7.55 1.27
C PRO A 231 1.97 6.20 1.63
N GLU A 232 1.33 5.59 0.65
CA GLU A 232 0.75 4.26 0.74
C GLU A 232 1.75 3.18 0.30
N PHE A 233 1.61 1.95 0.81
CA PHE A 233 2.39 0.78 0.37
C PHE A 233 1.49 -0.45 0.17
N LEU A 234 0.26 -0.21 -0.24
CA LEU A 234 -0.76 -1.23 -0.46
C LEU A 234 -0.53 -1.89 -1.82
N LYS A 235 -0.92 -3.15 -1.93
CA LYS A 235 -0.95 -3.89 -3.20
C LYS A 235 -2.39 -4.14 -3.59
N GLU A 236 -2.78 -3.78 -4.81
CA GLU A 236 -4.08 -4.16 -5.38
C GLU A 236 -4.29 -5.68 -5.24
N GLY A 237 -5.49 -6.09 -4.82
CA GLY A 237 -5.86 -7.47 -4.53
C GLY A 237 -5.50 -7.97 -3.13
N ASN A 238 -4.79 -7.18 -2.32
CA ASN A 238 -4.54 -7.44 -0.90
C ASN A 238 -4.53 -6.14 -0.05
N ALA A 239 -5.18 -5.08 -0.52
CA ALA A 239 -5.02 -3.73 0.01
C ALA A 239 -5.56 -3.60 1.45
N ILE A 240 -6.63 -4.32 1.79
CA ILE A 240 -7.20 -4.28 3.16
C ILE A 240 -6.20 -4.85 4.18
N ASP A 241 -5.64 -6.02 3.91
CA ASP A 241 -4.70 -6.67 4.84
C ASP A 241 -3.40 -5.85 4.95
N ASP A 242 -2.90 -5.34 3.82
CA ASP A 242 -1.75 -4.44 3.80
C ASP A 242 -1.99 -3.15 4.61
N PHE A 243 -3.21 -2.60 4.58
CA PHE A 243 -3.57 -1.39 5.35
C PHE A 243 -3.68 -1.68 6.84
N MET A 244 -4.38 -2.77 7.20
CA MET A 244 -4.68 -3.11 8.59
C MET A 244 -3.48 -3.73 9.32
N LYS A 245 -2.55 -4.35 8.59
CA LYS A 245 -1.34 -4.99 9.12
C LYS A 245 -0.09 -4.55 8.35
N PRO A 246 0.23 -3.25 8.33
CA PRO A 246 1.33 -2.76 7.53
C PRO A 246 2.67 -3.21 8.13
N ASP A 247 3.66 -3.45 7.27
CA ASP A 247 5.04 -3.64 7.71
C ASP A 247 5.54 -2.41 8.50
N ARG A 248 5.15 -1.22 8.02
CA ARG A 248 5.43 0.11 8.61
C ARG A 248 4.47 1.15 8.06
N VAL A 249 4.28 2.26 8.78
CA VAL A 249 3.60 3.47 8.30
C VAL A 249 4.63 4.58 8.21
N VAL A 250 4.83 5.18 7.03
CA VAL A 250 5.78 6.29 6.83
C VAL A 250 5.04 7.61 6.91
N VAL A 251 5.56 8.56 7.69
CA VAL A 251 4.94 9.86 7.90
C VAL A 251 6.00 10.97 7.86
N GLY A 252 5.88 11.86 6.88
CA GLY A 252 6.64 13.09 6.78
C GLY A 252 5.86 14.25 7.38
N VAL A 253 6.44 14.97 8.34
CA VAL A 253 5.83 16.13 9.02
C VAL A 253 6.85 17.24 9.22
N ASP A 254 6.39 18.49 9.30
CA ASP A 254 7.20 19.66 9.64
C ASP A 254 6.73 20.38 10.91
N SER A 255 5.73 19.83 11.63
CA SER A 255 5.23 20.38 12.90
C SER A 255 4.86 19.30 13.93
N ASP A 256 4.99 19.65 15.22
CA ASP A 256 4.63 18.75 16.33
C ASP A 256 3.12 18.50 16.38
N ARG A 257 2.31 19.52 16.04
CA ARG A 257 0.85 19.40 16.00
C ARG A 257 0.38 18.34 14.99
N ALA A 258 0.96 18.35 13.78
CA ALA A 258 0.69 17.33 12.78
C ALA A 258 1.13 15.94 13.25
N ARG A 259 2.31 15.84 13.87
CA ARG A 259 2.84 14.59 14.43
C ARG A 259 1.92 13.98 15.50
N GLU A 260 1.41 14.81 16.41
CA GLU A 260 0.48 14.41 17.47
C GLU A 260 -0.84 13.89 16.89
N LEU A 261 -1.44 14.62 15.94
CA LEU A 261 -2.68 14.23 15.26
C LEU A 261 -2.54 12.88 14.55
N ILE A 262 -1.51 12.70 13.74
CA ILE A 262 -1.26 11.44 13.03
C ILE A 262 -0.95 10.29 14.01
N THR A 263 -0.25 10.58 15.11
CA THR A 263 -0.01 9.59 16.17
C THR A 263 -1.34 9.12 16.75
N SER A 264 -2.25 10.04 17.09
CA SER A 264 -3.57 9.67 17.62
C SER A 264 -4.42 8.88 16.63
N LEU A 265 -4.27 9.11 15.31
CA LEU A 265 -4.98 8.38 14.27
C LEU A 265 -4.51 6.93 14.14
N TYR A 266 -3.19 6.70 14.06
CA TYR A 266 -2.65 5.37 13.79
C TYR A 266 -2.39 4.51 15.03
N LYS A 267 -2.28 5.12 16.22
CA LYS A 267 -2.00 4.38 17.47
C LYS A 267 -3.06 3.31 17.80
N PRO A 268 -4.38 3.54 17.61
CA PRO A 268 -5.39 2.49 17.81
C PRO A 268 -5.26 1.30 16.84
N MET A 269 -4.73 1.52 15.65
CA MET A 269 -4.53 0.47 14.64
C MET A 269 -3.32 -0.42 14.96
N LEU A 270 -2.27 0.16 15.55
CA LEU A 270 -0.96 -0.48 15.73
C LEU A 270 -0.73 -0.99 17.17
N LEU A 271 -1.66 -1.80 17.68
CA LEU A 271 -1.72 -2.24 19.09
C LEU A 271 -0.46 -3.00 19.57
N ASN A 272 0.13 -3.84 18.72
CA ASN A 272 1.24 -4.72 19.13
C ASN A 272 2.61 -4.03 19.03
N ASN A 273 2.76 -3.09 18.10
CA ASN A 273 4.01 -2.35 17.91
C ASN A 273 3.71 -1.08 17.13
N PHE A 274 4.07 0.08 17.68
CA PHE A 274 3.88 1.37 17.01
C PHE A 274 4.94 1.55 15.92
N ARG A 275 4.68 1.01 14.74
CA ARG A 275 5.59 0.98 13.57
C ARG A 275 5.45 2.21 12.68
N VAL A 276 5.24 3.39 13.27
CA VAL A 276 5.19 4.66 12.55
C VAL A 276 6.59 5.25 12.48
N LEU A 277 7.06 5.53 11.27
CA LEU A 277 8.35 6.14 10.98
C LEU A 277 8.14 7.61 10.67
N PHE A 278 8.41 8.48 11.65
CA PHE A 278 8.37 9.93 11.46
C PHE A 278 9.69 10.43 10.87
N MET A 279 9.59 11.29 9.85
CA MET A 279 10.70 11.94 9.15
C MET A 279 10.27 13.30 8.60
N ASP A 280 11.14 14.00 7.88
CA ASP A 280 10.75 15.21 7.13
C ASP A 280 9.91 14.85 5.88
N ILE A 281 9.18 15.82 5.37
CA ILE A 281 8.20 15.60 4.29
C ILE A 281 8.87 15.13 3.00
N ALA A 282 10.03 15.71 2.64
CA ALA A 282 10.74 15.35 1.42
C ALA A 282 11.28 13.91 1.48
N SER A 283 11.80 13.49 2.64
CA SER A 283 12.23 12.10 2.86
C SER A 283 11.08 11.10 2.75
N ALA A 284 9.88 11.45 3.23
CA ALA A 284 8.71 10.59 3.09
C ALA A 284 8.25 10.45 1.63
N GLU A 285 8.22 11.55 0.86
CA GLU A 285 7.94 11.53 -0.58
C GLU A 285 8.97 10.65 -1.33
N MET A 286 10.27 10.83 -1.06
CA MET A 286 11.34 10.04 -1.69
C MET A 286 11.25 8.55 -1.34
N THR A 287 10.91 8.22 -0.08
CA THR A 287 10.81 6.84 0.39
C THR A 287 9.83 6.01 -0.45
N LYS A 288 8.72 6.62 -0.92
CA LYS A 288 7.75 5.93 -1.76
C LYS A 288 8.35 5.53 -3.11
N TYR A 289 9.00 6.48 -3.78
CA TYR A 289 9.66 6.23 -5.07
C TYR A 289 10.81 5.22 -4.93
N ALA A 290 11.68 5.40 -3.95
CA ALA A 290 12.80 4.51 -3.72
C ALA A 290 12.36 3.06 -3.42
N ALA A 291 11.27 2.88 -2.67
CA ALA A 291 10.71 1.55 -2.40
C ALA A 291 10.18 0.89 -3.69
N ASN A 292 9.36 1.59 -4.48
CA ASN A 292 8.82 1.05 -5.73
C ASN A 292 9.94 0.78 -6.75
N ALA A 293 10.92 1.68 -6.86
CA ALA A 293 12.08 1.52 -7.72
C ALA A 293 12.95 0.32 -7.33
N MET A 294 13.16 0.08 -6.03
CA MET A 294 13.88 -1.10 -5.54
C MET A 294 13.14 -2.40 -5.87
N LEU A 295 11.81 -2.43 -5.71
CA LEU A 295 11.00 -3.61 -6.06
C LEU A 295 11.05 -3.91 -7.57
N ALA A 296 10.93 -2.88 -8.42
CA ALA A 296 11.10 -3.01 -9.87
C ALA A 296 12.51 -3.50 -10.23
N THR A 297 13.53 -2.99 -9.53
CA THR A 297 14.93 -3.38 -9.73
C THR A 297 15.15 -4.85 -9.45
N ARG A 298 14.58 -5.39 -8.35
CA ARG A 298 14.68 -6.81 -8.03
C ARG A 298 14.04 -7.69 -9.10
N ILE A 299 12.90 -7.28 -9.65
CA ILE A 299 12.21 -8.01 -10.72
C ILE A 299 13.06 -8.02 -11.99
N SER A 300 13.48 -6.84 -12.48
CA SER A 300 14.31 -6.76 -13.69
C SER A 300 15.66 -7.47 -13.53
N PHE A 301 16.28 -7.37 -12.36
CA PHE A 301 17.50 -8.12 -12.04
C PHE A 301 17.28 -9.63 -12.18
N MET A 302 16.21 -10.18 -11.57
CA MET A 302 15.91 -11.60 -11.68
C MET A 302 15.51 -12.02 -13.09
N ASN A 303 14.87 -11.15 -13.87
CA ASN A 303 14.55 -11.40 -15.28
C ASN A 303 15.81 -11.51 -16.14
N ASP A 304 16.80 -10.62 -15.98
CA ASP A 304 18.08 -10.74 -16.67
C ASP A 304 18.82 -12.02 -16.28
N VAL A 305 18.83 -12.37 -14.99
CA VAL A 305 19.41 -13.64 -14.50
C VAL A 305 18.68 -14.83 -15.11
N ALA A 306 17.34 -14.81 -15.21
CA ALA A 306 16.56 -15.86 -15.84
C ALA A 306 16.95 -16.04 -17.32
N ASN A 307 16.99 -14.95 -18.07
CA ASN A 307 17.35 -14.96 -19.49
C ASN A 307 18.78 -15.50 -19.73
N LEU A 308 19.69 -15.29 -18.78
CA LEU A 308 21.02 -15.89 -18.80
C LEU A 308 20.98 -17.39 -18.45
N CYS A 309 20.22 -17.78 -17.42
CA CYS A 309 20.07 -19.17 -16.98
C CYS A 309 19.66 -20.10 -18.15
N GLU A 310 18.73 -19.67 -19.00
CA GLU A 310 18.30 -20.44 -20.18
C GLU A 310 19.45 -20.75 -21.15
N ARG A 311 20.43 -19.85 -21.27
CA ARG A 311 21.55 -19.96 -22.21
C ARG A 311 22.68 -20.82 -21.67
N VAL A 312 22.83 -20.86 -20.35
CA VAL A 312 23.94 -21.56 -19.67
C VAL A 312 23.51 -22.89 -19.04
N GLY A 313 22.22 -23.25 -19.13
CA GLY A 313 21.68 -24.49 -18.59
C GLY A 313 21.51 -24.48 -17.07
N ALA A 314 21.27 -23.31 -16.48
CA ALA A 314 20.95 -23.17 -15.05
C ALA A 314 19.43 -23.09 -14.82
N ASP A 315 18.99 -23.41 -13.60
CA ASP A 315 17.60 -23.28 -13.16
C ASP A 315 17.44 -22.01 -12.32
N VAL A 316 16.66 -21.04 -12.81
CA VAL A 316 16.48 -19.75 -12.12
C VAL A 316 15.69 -19.89 -10.82
N SER A 317 14.81 -20.87 -10.69
CA SER A 317 14.08 -21.14 -9.44
C SER A 317 15.03 -21.62 -8.35
N MET A 318 16.03 -22.44 -8.69
CA MET A 318 17.09 -22.83 -7.76
C MET A 318 18.01 -21.65 -7.42
N VAL A 319 18.39 -20.82 -8.41
CA VAL A 319 19.17 -19.60 -8.17
C VAL A 319 18.42 -18.65 -7.22
N ARG A 320 17.12 -18.45 -7.43
CA ARG A 320 16.25 -17.65 -6.56
C ARG A 320 16.26 -18.14 -5.12
N LEU A 321 16.16 -19.46 -4.89
CA LEU A 321 16.26 -20.04 -3.55
C LEU A 321 17.64 -19.81 -2.94
N GLY A 322 18.70 -20.02 -3.72
CA GLY A 322 20.08 -19.79 -3.30
C GLY A 322 20.30 -18.36 -2.80
N ILE A 323 20.01 -17.35 -3.63
CA ILE A 323 20.23 -15.94 -3.24
C ILE A 323 19.21 -15.44 -2.22
N GLY A 324 17.96 -15.91 -2.29
CA GLY A 324 16.87 -15.44 -1.43
C GLY A 324 16.95 -15.97 0.00
N SER A 325 17.74 -17.01 0.23
CA SER A 325 18.05 -17.54 1.57
C SER A 325 19.00 -16.63 2.37
N ASP A 326 19.76 -15.76 1.68
CA ASP A 326 20.54 -14.71 2.32
C ASP A 326 19.62 -13.62 2.87
N SER A 327 19.61 -13.43 4.19
CA SER A 327 18.74 -12.46 4.86
C SER A 327 19.00 -11.01 4.46
N ARG A 328 20.17 -10.70 3.89
CA ARG A 328 20.49 -9.37 3.33
C ARG A 328 19.73 -9.09 2.03
N ILE A 329 19.33 -10.14 1.30
CA ILE A 329 18.56 -10.06 0.05
C ILE A 329 17.08 -10.32 0.33
N GLY A 330 16.77 -11.35 1.11
CA GLY A 330 15.42 -11.82 1.40
C GLY A 330 14.73 -12.51 0.22
N SER A 331 13.72 -13.33 0.50
CA SER A 331 13.10 -14.25 -0.47
C SER A 331 11.94 -13.68 -1.28
N LYS A 332 11.43 -12.50 -0.92
CA LYS A 332 10.25 -11.87 -1.57
C LYS A 332 10.64 -11.09 -2.82
N PHE A 333 9.72 -10.95 -3.78
CA PHE A 333 9.93 -10.14 -5.00
C PHE A 333 11.19 -10.55 -5.80
N LEU A 334 11.45 -11.86 -5.91
CA LEU A 334 12.54 -12.42 -6.71
C LEU A 334 12.03 -13.40 -7.78
N TYR A 335 10.76 -13.31 -8.15
CA TYR A 335 10.14 -14.19 -9.14
C TYR A 335 10.39 -13.61 -10.53
N PRO A 336 11.22 -14.24 -11.38
CA PRO A 336 11.29 -13.86 -12.78
C PRO A 336 9.99 -14.26 -13.50
N GLY A 337 9.75 -13.64 -14.65
CA GLY A 337 8.57 -13.94 -15.47
C GLY A 337 8.49 -13.05 -16.69
N CYS A 338 7.28 -12.83 -17.21
CA CYS A 338 7.00 -12.00 -18.39
C CYS A 338 7.01 -10.48 -18.10
N GLY A 339 7.76 -10.03 -17.09
CA GLY A 339 7.86 -8.63 -16.69
C GLY A 339 6.83 -8.19 -15.63
N TYR A 340 7.03 -6.97 -15.12
CA TYR A 340 6.08 -6.26 -14.26
C TYR A 340 5.23 -5.29 -15.06
N GLY A 341 4.03 -5.04 -14.55
CA GLY A 341 3.06 -4.08 -15.08
C GLY A 341 2.35 -3.32 -13.97
N GLY A 342 1.12 -2.93 -14.23
CA GLY A 342 0.27 -2.23 -13.28
C GLY A 342 0.52 -0.73 -13.26
N SER A 343 -0.31 -0.03 -12.49
CA SER A 343 -0.32 1.42 -12.46
C SER A 343 0.76 2.08 -11.60
N CYS A 344 1.56 1.31 -10.86
CA CYS A 344 2.55 1.87 -9.93
C CYS A 344 3.96 1.84 -10.49
N PHE A 345 4.54 0.66 -10.72
CA PHE A 345 5.99 0.57 -11.01
C PHE A 345 6.41 1.30 -12.29
N PRO A 346 5.76 1.10 -13.47
CA PRO A 346 6.20 1.77 -14.70
C PRO A 346 6.20 3.29 -14.57
N LYS A 347 5.09 3.87 -14.07
CA LYS A 347 4.99 5.33 -13.92
C LYS A 347 5.92 5.89 -12.84
N ASP A 348 6.08 5.19 -11.71
CA ASP A 348 6.87 5.70 -10.59
C ASP A 348 8.37 5.63 -10.89
N VAL A 349 8.83 4.58 -11.58
CA VAL A 349 10.22 4.48 -12.06
C VAL A 349 10.50 5.61 -13.05
N LYS A 350 9.62 5.82 -14.04
CA LYS A 350 9.77 6.88 -15.05
C LYS A 350 9.76 8.28 -14.42
N ALA A 351 8.83 8.55 -13.51
CA ALA A 351 8.76 9.83 -12.81
C ALA A 351 9.99 10.09 -11.92
N LEU A 352 10.57 9.06 -11.29
CA LEU A 352 11.81 9.21 -10.52
C LEU A 352 13.02 9.48 -11.43
N ILE A 353 13.13 8.80 -12.57
CA ILE A 353 14.15 9.08 -13.59
C ILE A 353 14.02 10.54 -14.05
N ARG A 354 12.81 10.98 -14.39
CA ARG A 354 12.58 12.37 -14.82
C ARG A 354 12.91 13.39 -13.72
N THR A 355 12.52 13.09 -12.48
CA THR A 355 12.89 13.94 -11.33
C THR A 355 14.41 14.09 -11.20
N ALA A 356 15.18 13.03 -11.48
CA ALA A 356 16.64 13.11 -11.48
C ALA A 356 17.18 13.96 -12.64
N GLU A 357 16.64 13.79 -13.85
CA GLU A 357 17.02 14.57 -15.05
C GLU A 357 16.79 16.07 -14.84
N ASP A 358 15.63 16.45 -14.29
CA ASP A 358 15.30 17.84 -13.97
C ASP A 358 16.28 18.47 -12.96
N ASN A 359 17.00 17.63 -12.20
CA ASN A 359 18.03 18.03 -11.23
C ASN A 359 19.47 17.74 -11.72
N GLY A 360 19.66 17.45 -13.02
CA GLY A 360 20.98 17.23 -13.62
C GLY A 360 21.67 15.94 -13.16
N TYR A 361 20.93 14.94 -12.70
CA TYR A 361 21.46 13.62 -12.31
C TYR A 361 20.86 12.50 -13.17
N ARG A 362 21.65 11.45 -13.42
CA ARG A 362 21.23 10.31 -14.23
C ARG A 362 21.08 9.04 -13.39
N MET A 363 19.91 8.42 -13.43
CA MET A 363 19.60 7.19 -12.69
C MET A 363 19.87 5.92 -13.52
N GLU A 364 21.16 5.66 -13.82
CA GLU A 364 21.57 4.60 -14.75
C GLU A 364 20.98 3.21 -14.44
N VAL A 365 20.92 2.83 -13.16
CA VAL A 365 20.34 1.55 -12.71
C VAL A 365 18.87 1.49 -13.07
N LEU A 366 18.09 2.56 -12.85
CA LEU A 366 16.66 2.56 -13.09
C LEU A 366 16.32 2.57 -14.58
N GLU A 367 17.10 3.30 -15.39
CA GLU A 367 16.94 3.22 -16.85
C GLU A 367 17.24 1.81 -17.37
N ALA A 368 18.23 1.11 -16.80
CA ALA A 368 18.50 -0.29 -17.16
C ALA A 368 17.34 -1.20 -16.75
N VAL A 369 16.78 -1.00 -15.55
CA VAL A 369 15.62 -1.73 -15.04
C VAL A 369 14.40 -1.56 -15.94
N GLU A 370 14.14 -0.34 -16.43
CA GLU A 370 13.07 -0.05 -17.39
C GLU A 370 13.32 -0.78 -18.72
N ARG A 371 14.52 -0.64 -19.31
CA ARG A 371 14.88 -1.30 -20.57
C ARG A 371 14.76 -2.82 -20.51
N VAL A 372 15.15 -3.43 -19.39
CA VAL A 372 15.02 -4.89 -19.19
C VAL A 372 13.55 -5.28 -19.14
N ASN A 373 12.71 -4.53 -18.42
CA ASN A 373 11.29 -4.85 -18.30
C ASN A 373 10.55 -4.76 -19.64
N GLU A 374 10.83 -3.72 -20.44
CA GLU A 374 10.21 -3.55 -21.76
C GLU A 374 10.59 -4.70 -22.72
N LYS A 375 11.84 -5.16 -22.68
CA LYS A 375 12.26 -6.35 -23.42
C LYS A 375 11.59 -7.62 -22.87
N GLN A 376 11.47 -7.74 -21.55
CA GLN A 376 10.91 -8.93 -20.91
C GLN A 376 9.46 -9.19 -21.31
N LYS A 377 8.65 -8.13 -21.48
CA LYS A 377 7.25 -8.23 -21.95
C LYS A 377 7.12 -8.89 -23.33
N SER A 378 8.20 -8.93 -24.13
CA SER A 378 8.23 -9.57 -25.46
C SER A 378 8.51 -11.07 -25.45
N ILE A 379 9.10 -11.61 -24.37
CA ILE A 379 9.70 -12.96 -24.38
C ILE A 379 8.70 -14.08 -24.67
N LEU A 380 7.45 -13.94 -24.22
CA LEU A 380 6.42 -14.96 -24.47
C LEU A 380 6.15 -15.16 -25.97
N PHE A 381 5.98 -14.06 -26.70
CA PHE A 381 5.81 -14.09 -28.14
C PHE A 381 7.06 -14.64 -28.83
N ASP A 382 8.25 -14.21 -28.40
CA ASP A 382 9.51 -14.65 -29.00
C ASP A 382 9.72 -16.16 -28.82
N LYS A 383 9.37 -16.72 -27.67
CA LYS A 383 9.38 -18.18 -27.41
C LYS A 383 8.39 -18.92 -28.30
N PHE A 384 7.16 -18.43 -28.41
CA PHE A 384 6.14 -19.00 -29.29
C PHE A 384 6.59 -19.01 -30.76
N SER A 385 7.06 -17.87 -31.25
CA SER A 385 7.57 -17.73 -32.62
C SER A 385 8.78 -18.63 -32.86
N THR A 386 9.73 -18.68 -31.92
CA THR A 386 10.91 -19.55 -32.03
C THR A 386 10.53 -21.03 -32.07
N TYR A 387 9.60 -21.47 -31.22
CA TYR A 387 9.12 -22.86 -31.20
C TYR A 387 8.55 -23.27 -32.58
N TYR A 388 7.73 -22.40 -33.17
CA TYR A 388 7.19 -22.60 -34.52
C TYR A 388 8.11 -22.15 -35.66
N LYS A 389 9.38 -21.82 -35.37
CA LYS A 389 10.39 -21.37 -36.34
C LYS A 389 9.91 -20.20 -37.23
N GLY A 390 9.16 -19.27 -36.63
CA GLY A 390 8.57 -18.11 -37.29
C GLY A 390 7.23 -18.37 -38.00
N ASN A 391 6.80 -19.63 -38.15
CA ASN A 391 5.55 -19.97 -38.81
C ASN A 391 4.36 -19.92 -37.85
N VAL A 392 3.93 -18.71 -37.48
CA VAL A 392 2.85 -18.47 -36.49
C VAL A 392 1.59 -17.82 -37.07
N GLN A 393 1.61 -17.39 -38.33
CA GLN A 393 0.50 -16.67 -38.94
C GLN A 393 -0.79 -17.49 -38.97
N GLY A 394 -1.91 -16.90 -38.53
CA GLY A 394 -3.23 -17.53 -38.55
C GLY A 394 -3.47 -18.59 -37.47
N ARG A 395 -2.48 -18.89 -36.62
CA ARG A 395 -2.62 -19.90 -35.57
C ARG A 395 -3.62 -19.48 -34.51
N CYS A 396 -4.29 -20.46 -33.91
CA CYS A 396 -5.14 -20.24 -32.74
C CYS A 396 -4.32 -20.36 -31.46
N VAL A 397 -4.41 -19.40 -30.56
CA VAL A 397 -3.71 -19.44 -29.26
C VAL A 397 -4.65 -19.07 -28.12
N ALA A 398 -4.37 -19.58 -26.93
CA ALA A 398 -5.11 -19.31 -25.71
C ALA A 398 -4.26 -18.53 -24.71
N ILE A 399 -4.86 -17.60 -23.98
CA ILE A 399 -4.21 -16.83 -22.92
C ILE A 399 -4.98 -17.00 -21.61
N TRP A 400 -4.29 -17.49 -20.58
CA TRP A 400 -4.74 -17.50 -19.20
C TRP A 400 -4.13 -16.33 -18.43
N GLY A 401 -4.99 -15.43 -17.98
CA GLY A 401 -4.62 -14.25 -17.23
C GLY A 401 -4.42 -13.02 -18.11
N LEU A 402 -5.17 -11.97 -17.81
CA LEU A 402 -5.17 -10.69 -18.53
C LEU A 402 -4.78 -9.53 -17.63
N SER A 403 -5.16 -9.54 -16.35
CA SER A 403 -4.76 -8.51 -15.39
C SER A 403 -3.24 -8.48 -15.22
N PHE A 404 -2.67 -7.35 -14.78
CA PHE A 404 -1.21 -7.23 -14.61
C PHE A 404 -0.66 -8.14 -13.49
N LYS A 405 -1.52 -8.55 -12.56
CA LYS A 405 -1.27 -9.47 -11.45
C LYS A 405 -2.58 -10.14 -11.00
N PRO A 406 -2.54 -11.23 -10.22
CA PRO A 406 -3.75 -11.82 -9.66
C PRO A 406 -4.46 -10.90 -8.66
N GLY A 407 -5.77 -11.03 -8.56
CA GLY A 407 -6.61 -10.36 -7.57
C GLY A 407 -7.08 -8.95 -7.93
N THR A 408 -6.99 -8.54 -9.19
CA THR A 408 -7.43 -7.22 -9.69
C THR A 408 -7.99 -7.33 -11.12
N ASP A 409 -8.86 -6.40 -11.52
CA ASP A 409 -9.28 -6.19 -12.90
C ASP A 409 -8.33 -5.25 -13.68
N ASP A 410 -7.34 -4.66 -13.02
CA ASP A 410 -6.45 -3.68 -13.65
C ASP A 410 -5.56 -4.31 -14.73
N MET A 411 -5.64 -3.71 -15.94
CA MET A 411 -4.85 -4.08 -17.11
C MET A 411 -3.86 -2.99 -17.54
N ARG A 412 -3.68 -1.91 -16.78
CA ARG A 412 -2.67 -0.89 -17.06
C ARG A 412 -1.29 -1.53 -17.09
N GLU A 413 -0.53 -1.29 -18.16
CA GLU A 413 0.83 -1.82 -18.36
C GLU A 413 0.93 -3.36 -18.24
N ALA A 414 -0.17 -4.10 -18.41
CA ALA A 414 -0.17 -5.55 -18.25
C ALA A 414 0.66 -6.22 -19.37
N PRO A 415 1.55 -7.18 -19.05
CA PRO A 415 2.30 -7.93 -20.07
C PRO A 415 1.42 -8.66 -21.09
N SER A 416 0.19 -9.00 -20.70
CA SER A 416 -0.83 -9.59 -21.57
C SER A 416 -1.14 -8.72 -22.78
N LEU A 417 -1.18 -7.38 -22.62
CA LEU A 417 -1.47 -6.47 -23.73
C LEU A 417 -0.37 -6.50 -24.78
N VAL A 418 0.90 -6.47 -24.37
CA VAL A 418 2.05 -6.56 -25.29
C VAL A 418 2.05 -7.89 -26.04
N LEU A 419 1.75 -9.00 -25.35
CA LEU A 419 1.62 -10.31 -25.99
C LEU A 419 0.48 -10.33 -27.01
N ILE A 420 -0.70 -9.84 -26.62
CA ILE A 420 -1.89 -9.80 -27.50
C ILE A 420 -1.62 -8.95 -28.72
N GLU A 421 -1.04 -7.76 -28.57
CA GLU A 421 -0.72 -6.87 -29.69
C GLU A 421 0.17 -7.57 -30.72
N LYS A 422 1.28 -8.19 -30.29
CA LYS A 422 2.17 -8.94 -31.20
C LYS A 422 1.50 -10.14 -31.87
N LEU A 423 0.64 -10.87 -31.15
CA LEU A 423 -0.11 -11.99 -31.71
C LEU A 423 -1.10 -11.53 -32.79
N LEU A 424 -1.78 -10.40 -32.55
CA LEU A 424 -2.72 -9.82 -33.51
C LEU A 424 -2.00 -9.25 -34.74
N GLU A 425 -0.81 -8.67 -34.58
CA GLU A 425 0.02 -8.17 -35.69
C GLU A 425 0.37 -9.26 -36.71
N VAL A 426 0.58 -10.50 -36.26
CA VAL A 426 0.84 -11.66 -37.14
C VAL A 426 -0.43 -12.43 -37.51
N GLY A 427 -1.61 -11.91 -37.16
CA GLY A 427 -2.90 -12.48 -37.54
C GLY A 427 -3.28 -13.76 -36.80
N CYS A 428 -2.78 -13.99 -35.59
CA CYS A 428 -3.25 -15.09 -34.75
C CYS A 428 -4.71 -14.88 -34.32
N ARG A 429 -5.44 -15.98 -34.15
CA ARG A 429 -6.74 -15.99 -33.47
C ARG A 429 -6.52 -16.17 -31.98
N VAL A 430 -6.79 -15.13 -31.20
CA VAL A 430 -6.44 -15.08 -29.77
C VAL A 430 -7.69 -15.31 -28.92
N ARG A 431 -7.69 -16.39 -28.14
CA ARG A 431 -8.72 -16.74 -27.16
C ARG A 431 -8.24 -16.36 -25.77
N VAL A 432 -9.03 -15.62 -25.01
CA VAL A 432 -8.61 -15.04 -23.73
C VAL A 432 -9.54 -15.43 -22.60
N TYR A 433 -8.94 -15.70 -21.44
CA TYR A 433 -9.66 -15.91 -20.21
C TYR A 433 -8.94 -15.28 -19.02
N ASP A 434 -9.68 -14.52 -18.23
CA ASP A 434 -9.29 -14.04 -16.91
C ASP A 434 -10.53 -14.06 -16.00
N PRO A 435 -10.43 -14.54 -14.75
CA PRO A 435 -11.59 -14.67 -13.88
C PRO A 435 -12.26 -13.32 -13.52
N VAL A 436 -11.56 -12.20 -13.70
CA VAL A 436 -12.03 -10.88 -13.25
C VAL A 436 -11.88 -9.80 -14.34
N ALA A 437 -10.78 -9.77 -15.08
CA ALA A 437 -10.41 -8.66 -15.97
C ALA A 437 -11.06 -8.69 -17.36
N MET A 438 -11.92 -9.65 -17.68
CA MET A 438 -12.52 -9.81 -19.02
C MET A 438 -13.30 -8.58 -19.49
N LYS A 439 -14.01 -7.89 -18.59
CA LYS A 439 -14.76 -6.66 -18.93
C LYS A 439 -13.84 -5.49 -19.27
N GLU A 440 -12.76 -5.30 -18.51
CA GLU A 440 -11.75 -4.28 -18.79
C GLU A 440 -10.99 -4.62 -20.09
N ALA A 441 -10.72 -5.90 -20.32
CA ALA A 441 -10.14 -6.39 -21.58
C ALA A 441 -11.06 -6.08 -22.77
N GLN A 442 -12.37 -6.31 -22.64
CA GLN A 442 -13.36 -5.98 -23.67
C GLN A 442 -13.41 -4.48 -23.98
N LYS A 443 -13.33 -3.63 -22.95
CA LYS A 443 -13.23 -2.18 -23.14
C LYS A 443 -11.98 -1.75 -23.91
N ARG A 444 -10.86 -2.46 -23.73
CA ARG A 444 -9.57 -2.12 -24.37
C ARG A 444 -9.41 -2.71 -25.77
N LEU A 445 -9.81 -3.97 -25.94
CA LEU A 445 -9.51 -4.76 -27.14
C LEU A 445 -10.72 -4.87 -28.08
N GLY A 446 -11.93 -4.64 -27.61
CA GLY A 446 -13.15 -4.81 -28.40
C GLY A 446 -13.24 -6.22 -28.99
N ASP A 447 -13.64 -6.34 -30.25
CA ASP A 447 -13.84 -7.63 -30.91
C ASP A 447 -12.54 -8.22 -31.52
N LYS A 448 -11.37 -7.70 -31.13
CA LYS A 448 -10.07 -8.18 -31.65
C LYS A 448 -9.68 -9.56 -31.12
N VAL A 449 -10.26 -9.99 -30.00
CA VAL A 449 -9.97 -11.27 -29.33
C VAL A 449 -11.27 -12.00 -29.01
N GLU A 450 -11.19 -13.31 -28.81
CA GLU A 450 -12.32 -14.15 -28.43
C GLU A 450 -12.37 -14.32 -26.92
N TYR A 451 -13.45 -13.83 -26.30
CA TYR A 451 -13.69 -13.95 -24.87
C TYR A 451 -14.34 -15.30 -24.54
N THR A 452 -13.75 -16.08 -23.64
CA THR A 452 -14.21 -17.43 -23.28
C THR A 452 -14.77 -17.52 -21.86
N THR A 453 -15.56 -18.55 -21.57
CA THR A 453 -16.30 -18.66 -20.29
C THR A 453 -15.45 -19.13 -19.12
N ASP A 454 -14.46 -19.97 -19.39
CA ASP A 454 -13.59 -20.58 -18.40
C ASP A 454 -12.23 -20.93 -19.02
N MET A 455 -11.31 -21.39 -18.17
CA MET A 455 -9.94 -21.73 -18.57
C MET A 455 -9.87 -22.88 -19.59
N TYR A 456 -10.82 -23.83 -19.57
CA TYR A 456 -10.85 -24.97 -20.50
C TYR A 456 -11.51 -24.59 -21.83
N ASP A 457 -12.51 -23.71 -21.80
CA ASP A 457 -13.07 -23.10 -22.99
C ASP A 457 -11.99 -22.33 -23.79
N ALA A 458 -11.12 -21.60 -23.10
CA ALA A 458 -10.04 -20.82 -23.70
C ALA A 458 -9.18 -21.66 -24.66
N VAL A 459 -8.88 -22.91 -24.29
CA VAL A 459 -7.91 -23.75 -25.00
C VAL A 459 -8.50 -24.56 -26.17
N ARG A 460 -9.80 -24.46 -26.44
CA ARG A 460 -10.47 -25.18 -27.55
C ARG A 460 -9.82 -24.88 -28.91
N GLY A 461 -9.15 -25.89 -29.46
CA GLY A 461 -8.43 -25.81 -30.74
C GLY A 461 -7.20 -24.91 -30.71
N ALA A 462 -6.69 -24.56 -29.52
CA ALA A 462 -5.49 -23.74 -29.39
C ALA A 462 -4.22 -24.57 -29.67
N GLU A 463 -3.27 -23.95 -30.35
CA GLU A 463 -1.97 -24.53 -30.70
C GLU A 463 -0.90 -24.13 -29.69
N ALA A 464 -1.15 -23.09 -28.89
CA ALA A 464 -0.34 -22.72 -27.75
C ALA A 464 -1.22 -22.15 -26.64
N LEU A 465 -0.91 -22.49 -25.39
CA LEU A 465 -1.46 -21.87 -24.20
C LEU A 465 -0.40 -20.97 -23.55
N PHE A 466 -0.71 -19.69 -23.36
CA PHE A 466 0.10 -18.77 -22.57
C PHE A 466 -0.47 -18.63 -21.17
N HIS A 467 0.35 -18.87 -20.16
CA HIS A 467 0.01 -18.54 -18.77
C HIS A 467 0.72 -17.23 -18.38
N VAL A 468 -0.05 -16.14 -18.33
CA VAL A 468 0.49 -14.77 -18.22
C VAL A 468 0.27 -14.17 -16.84
N THR A 469 -0.80 -14.57 -16.14
CA THR A 469 -1.11 -14.08 -14.79
C THR A 469 -1.51 -15.23 -13.88
N GLU A 470 -0.79 -15.39 -12.76
CA GLU A 470 -0.77 -16.55 -11.88
C GLU A 470 -1.96 -16.67 -10.92
N TRP A 471 -3.17 -16.52 -11.46
CA TRP A 471 -4.41 -16.73 -10.73
C TRP A 471 -4.46 -18.13 -10.12
N LYS A 472 -5.11 -18.26 -8.95
CA LYS A 472 -5.09 -19.51 -8.18
C LYS A 472 -5.74 -20.67 -8.91
N GLU A 473 -6.80 -20.42 -9.68
CA GLU A 473 -7.52 -21.45 -10.42
C GLU A 473 -6.68 -22.10 -11.53
N PHE A 474 -5.63 -21.43 -12.01
CA PHE A 474 -4.73 -21.98 -13.02
C PHE A 474 -3.72 -22.97 -12.46
N ARG A 475 -3.52 -23.06 -11.13
CA ARG A 475 -2.36 -23.76 -10.54
C ARG A 475 -2.37 -25.28 -10.67
N MET A 476 -3.54 -25.88 -10.78
CA MET A 476 -3.69 -27.34 -10.82
C MET A 476 -4.60 -27.70 -12.01
N PRO A 477 -4.12 -27.48 -13.25
CA PRO A 477 -4.93 -27.78 -14.42
C PRO A 477 -5.04 -29.30 -14.62
N ASP A 478 -6.12 -29.72 -15.26
CA ASP A 478 -6.27 -31.09 -15.76
C ASP A 478 -5.56 -31.20 -17.11
N TRP A 479 -4.31 -31.66 -17.09
CA TRP A 479 -3.46 -31.79 -18.28
C TRP A 479 -4.06 -32.72 -19.34
N SER A 480 -4.77 -33.77 -18.94
CA SER A 480 -5.42 -34.69 -19.88
C SER A 480 -6.58 -34.00 -20.61
N ALA A 481 -7.40 -33.23 -19.88
CA ALA A 481 -8.46 -32.43 -20.49
C ALA A 481 -7.91 -31.36 -21.43
N LEU A 482 -6.79 -30.71 -21.07
CA LEU A 482 -6.14 -29.73 -21.95
C LEU A 482 -5.63 -30.38 -23.25
N SER A 483 -4.88 -31.48 -23.15
CA SER A 483 -4.33 -32.20 -24.33
C SER A 483 -5.43 -32.62 -25.31
N GLN A 484 -6.55 -33.14 -24.81
CA GLN A 484 -7.69 -33.53 -25.65
C GLN A 484 -8.40 -32.36 -26.35
N THR A 485 -8.29 -31.16 -25.78
CA THR A 485 -9.04 -29.97 -26.21
C THR A 485 -8.20 -29.06 -27.12
N MET A 486 -6.89 -29.06 -26.93
CA MET A 486 -5.92 -28.29 -27.71
C MET A 486 -5.61 -28.96 -29.04
N ALA A 487 -5.22 -28.16 -30.03
CA ALA A 487 -4.72 -28.64 -31.31
C ALA A 487 -3.25 -29.09 -31.22
N ALA A 488 -2.48 -28.53 -30.29
CA ALA A 488 -1.13 -28.95 -29.95
C ALA A 488 -0.86 -28.78 -28.46
N SER A 489 -0.23 -29.76 -27.82
CA SER A 489 0.08 -29.75 -26.38
C SER A 489 1.30 -28.87 -26.06
N LEU A 490 1.19 -27.55 -26.28
CA LEU A 490 2.22 -26.56 -25.97
C LEU A 490 1.73 -25.57 -24.92
N VAL A 491 2.49 -25.44 -23.83
CA VAL A 491 2.28 -24.42 -22.80
C VAL A 491 3.51 -23.52 -22.66
N ILE A 492 3.29 -22.22 -22.64
CA ILE A 492 4.30 -21.18 -22.47
C ILE A 492 3.97 -20.41 -21.18
N ASP A 493 4.68 -20.76 -20.11
CA ASP A 493 4.45 -20.24 -18.77
C ASP A 493 5.32 -19.02 -18.48
N GLY A 494 4.69 -17.84 -18.44
CA GLY A 494 5.33 -16.58 -18.10
C GLY A 494 5.54 -16.35 -16.61
N ARG A 495 5.13 -17.28 -15.74
CA ARG A 495 5.13 -17.11 -14.28
C ARG A 495 5.80 -18.26 -13.52
N ASN A 496 6.33 -19.27 -14.23
CA ASN A 496 7.05 -20.42 -13.65
C ASN A 496 6.27 -21.13 -12.52
N VAL A 497 5.00 -21.39 -12.76
CA VAL A 497 4.10 -22.10 -11.85
C VAL A 497 4.11 -23.61 -12.10
N TYR A 498 4.30 -24.03 -13.35
CA TYR A 498 4.09 -25.42 -13.72
C TYR A 498 5.35 -26.28 -13.68
N GLU A 499 5.16 -27.50 -13.19
CA GLU A 499 5.98 -28.67 -13.47
C GLU A 499 5.06 -29.70 -14.15
N LEU A 500 5.50 -30.29 -15.26
CA LEU A 500 4.68 -31.27 -15.99
C LEU A 500 4.67 -32.63 -15.28
N PRO A 501 3.54 -33.34 -15.27
CA PRO A 501 3.52 -34.76 -14.91
C PRO A 501 4.45 -35.57 -15.80
N ALA A 502 5.04 -36.64 -15.27
CA ALA A 502 6.00 -37.49 -16.00
C ALA A 502 5.43 -38.07 -17.30
N ASP A 503 4.13 -38.38 -17.32
CA ASP A 503 3.43 -38.99 -18.46
C ASP A 503 2.72 -37.96 -19.36
N SER A 504 3.02 -36.66 -19.19
CA SER A 504 2.39 -35.61 -19.99
C SER A 504 2.99 -35.55 -21.40
N ASP A 505 2.12 -35.39 -22.40
CA ASP A 505 2.47 -35.14 -23.80
C ASP A 505 2.79 -33.65 -24.08
N PHE A 506 2.75 -32.80 -23.05
CA PHE A 506 3.00 -31.37 -23.21
C PHE A 506 4.48 -31.05 -23.42
N THR A 507 4.74 -30.03 -24.25
CA THR A 507 5.97 -29.26 -24.19
C THR A 507 5.75 -28.05 -23.29
N LEU A 508 6.62 -27.87 -22.29
CA LEU A 508 6.61 -26.69 -21.42
C LEU A 508 7.79 -25.78 -21.74
N LEU A 509 7.47 -24.56 -22.16
CA LEU A 509 8.41 -23.44 -22.22
C LEU A 509 8.12 -22.51 -21.05
N ASN A 510 9.14 -22.08 -20.32
CA ASN A 510 8.99 -21.13 -19.22
C ASN A 510 10.14 -20.11 -19.23
N ILE A 511 10.24 -19.28 -18.18
CA ILE A 511 11.23 -18.21 -18.07
C ILE A 511 12.38 -18.64 -17.16
N GLY A 512 13.57 -18.82 -17.72
CA GLY A 512 14.78 -19.06 -16.95
C GLY A 512 15.15 -20.52 -16.70
N ASN A 513 14.47 -21.47 -17.35
CA ASN A 513 14.87 -22.88 -17.39
C ASN A 513 15.00 -23.35 -18.84
N SER A 514 15.89 -24.30 -19.09
CA SER A 514 15.96 -24.97 -20.38
C SER A 514 14.64 -25.68 -20.69
N ALA A 515 14.25 -25.72 -21.97
CA ALA A 515 13.02 -26.38 -22.40
C ALA A 515 13.00 -27.84 -21.92
N ILE A 516 11.91 -28.24 -21.28
CA ILE A 516 11.67 -29.63 -20.87
C ILE A 516 10.80 -30.26 -21.95
N GLU A 517 11.41 -31.05 -22.84
CA GLU A 517 10.69 -31.92 -23.77
C GLU A 517 10.29 -33.20 -23.02
N SER A 518 9.04 -33.67 -23.22
CA SER A 518 8.61 -34.93 -22.62
C SER A 518 9.47 -36.09 -23.13
N ALA A 519 9.71 -37.09 -22.30
CA ALA A 519 10.55 -38.24 -22.63
C ALA A 519 9.97 -39.15 -23.74
N SER A 520 8.76 -38.84 -24.24
CA SER A 520 8.00 -39.67 -25.18
C SER A 520 8.24 -39.36 -26.67
N SER A 521 9.06 -38.36 -26.99
CA SER A 521 9.36 -37.95 -28.38
C SER A 521 10.76 -38.33 -28.89
N LYS A 522 11.38 -39.39 -28.35
CA LYS A 522 12.62 -40.00 -28.89
C LYS A 522 12.36 -41.33 -29.59
#